data_AF-A0A7X9ACF5-F1
#
_entry.id   AF-A0A7X9ACF5-F1
#
_cell.length_a   1.000
_cell.length_b   1.000
_cell.length_c   1.000
_cell.angle_alpha   90.00
_cell.angle_beta   90.00
_cell.angle_gamma   90.00
#
_symmetry.space_group_name_H-M   'P 1'
#
loop_
_entity.id
_entity.type
_entity.pdbx_description
1 polymer ?
#
loop_
_entity_poly.entity_id
_entity_poly.type
_entity_poly.pdbx_seq_one_letter_code
_entity_poly.pdbx_strand_id
1 'polypeptide(L)'
;MLRSRRLLAFSSRVHTYTLLLYVFFFIVYILSGYFAVEAAFIDLLLFYLTLVGWTNLLFGFWVLIFSLIVYAGAGILPVSEIVLTIIRMAAVYTLGLVATIVENILSGGVTIG
;
A
#
# COMPACT_ATOMS: atom_id res chain seq x y z
N MET A 1 22.29 17.27 10.50
CA MET A 1 20.82 17.41 10.68
C MET A 1 20.05 17.66 9.38
N LEU A 2 20.47 18.57 8.48
CA LEU A 2 19.76 18.84 7.20
C LEU A 2 19.67 17.63 6.25
N ARG A 3 20.71 16.78 6.18
CA ARG A 3 20.75 15.62 5.27
C ARG A 3 19.78 14.49 5.68
N SER A 4 19.67 14.21 6.97
CA SER A 4 18.76 13.19 7.53
C SER A 4 17.28 13.58 7.39
N ARG A 5 16.96 14.88 7.57
CA ARG A 5 15.61 15.40 7.29
C ARG A 5 15.21 15.30 5.82
N ARG A 6 16.14 15.54 4.88
CA ARG A 6 15.89 15.38 3.43
C ARG A 6 15.67 13.91 3.04
N LEU A 7 16.38 12.97 3.66
CA LEU A 7 16.19 11.54 3.43
C LEU A 7 14.81 11.07 3.92
N LEU A 8 14.37 11.51 5.11
CA LEU A 8 13.02 11.26 5.62
C LEU A 8 11.94 11.83 4.68
N ALA A 9 12.07 13.09 4.27
CA ALA A 9 11.13 13.72 3.34
C ALA A 9 11.13 13.10 1.93
N PHE A 10 12.24 12.50 1.50
CA PHE A 10 12.30 11.74 0.25
C PHE A 10 11.59 10.38 0.40
N SER A 11 11.89 9.64 1.46
CA SER A 11 11.26 8.34 1.76
C SER A 11 9.74 8.48 1.94
N SER A 12 9.28 9.53 2.65
CA SER A 12 7.85 9.82 2.84
C SER A 12 7.13 10.13 1.53
N ARG A 13 7.80 10.79 0.56
CA ARG A 13 7.24 11.03 -0.79
C ARG A 13 7.15 9.75 -1.61
N VAL A 14 8.20 8.93 -1.60
CA VAL A 14 8.19 7.62 -2.28
C VAL A 14 7.05 6.76 -1.74
N HIS A 15 6.89 6.70 -0.41
CA HIS A 15 5.79 5.98 0.25
C HIS A 15 4.39 6.51 -0.13
N THR A 16 4.28 7.81 -0.43
CA THR A 16 3.02 8.41 -0.93
C THR A 16 2.75 7.96 -2.37
N TYR A 17 3.76 7.95 -3.23
CA TYR A 17 3.62 7.53 -4.62
C TYR A 17 3.28 6.04 -4.74
N THR A 18 3.86 5.19 -3.90
CA THR A 18 3.50 3.76 -3.86
C THR A 18 2.05 3.55 -3.41
N LEU A 19 1.53 4.40 -2.52
CA LEU A 19 0.12 4.36 -2.13
C LEU A 19 -0.80 4.80 -3.27
N LEU A 20 -0.45 5.87 -3.98
CA LEU A 20 -1.22 6.31 -5.16
C LEU A 20 -1.22 5.24 -6.26
N LEU A 21 -0.09 4.58 -6.49
CA LEU A 21 0.02 3.48 -7.44
C LEU A 21 -0.85 2.28 -7.01
N TYR A 22 -0.87 1.96 -5.71
CA TYR A 22 -1.74 0.92 -5.17
C TYR A 22 -3.22 1.25 -5.39
N VAL A 23 -3.63 2.49 -5.07
CA VAL A 23 -5.01 2.96 -5.27
C VAL A 23 -5.38 2.93 -6.75
N PHE A 24 -4.47 3.29 -7.65
CA PHE A 24 -4.69 3.20 -9.09
C PHE A 24 -4.99 1.76 -9.52
N PHE A 25 -4.15 0.79 -9.16
CA PHE A 25 -4.39 -0.62 -9.49
C PHE A 25 -5.68 -1.14 -8.83
N PHE A 26 -5.97 -0.72 -7.60
CA PHE A 26 -7.21 -1.09 -6.92
C PHE A 26 -8.46 -0.59 -7.66
N ILE A 27 -8.44 0.66 -8.14
CA ILE A 27 -9.55 1.21 -8.93
C ILE A 27 -9.71 0.41 -10.23
N VAL A 28 -8.61 0.13 -10.94
CA VAL A 28 -8.65 -0.68 -12.16
C VAL A 28 -9.19 -2.10 -11.88
N TYR A 29 -8.86 -2.69 -10.73
CA TYR A 29 -9.41 -3.98 -10.29
C TYR A 29 -10.93 -3.95 -10.15
N ILE A 30 -11.45 -2.97 -9.43
CA ILE A 30 -12.89 -2.80 -9.25
C ILE A 30 -13.59 -2.54 -10.58
N LEU A 31 -13.01 -1.70 -11.45
CA LEU A 31 -13.55 -1.46 -12.79
C LEU A 31 -13.54 -2.72 -13.66
N SER A 32 -12.52 -3.57 -13.54
CA SER A 32 -12.45 -4.82 -14.30
C SER A 32 -13.60 -5.77 -13.97
N GLY A 33 -14.20 -5.67 -12.78
CA GLY A 33 -15.41 -6.41 -12.43
C GLY A 33 -16.68 -5.98 -13.18
N TYR A 34 -16.70 -4.77 -13.78
CA TYR A 34 -17.82 -4.28 -14.58
C TYR A 34 -17.71 -4.66 -16.06
N PHE A 35 -16.48 -4.87 -16.56
CA PHE A 35 -16.22 -5.20 -17.95
C PHE A 35 -15.97 -6.70 -18.13
N ALA A 36 -16.30 -7.26 -19.29
CA ALA A 36 -15.91 -8.63 -19.64
C ALA A 36 -14.42 -8.64 -19.99
N VAL A 37 -13.56 -8.76 -18.98
CA VAL A 37 -12.10 -8.78 -19.13
C VAL A 37 -11.58 -10.21 -19.04
N GLU A 38 -10.51 -10.51 -19.75
CA GLU A 38 -9.85 -11.82 -19.75
C GLU A 38 -9.27 -12.16 -18.37
N ALA A 39 -9.39 -13.44 -17.95
CA ALA A 39 -8.91 -13.89 -16.64
C ALA A 39 -7.42 -13.63 -16.41
N ALA A 40 -6.58 -13.78 -17.46
CA ALA A 40 -5.15 -13.51 -17.38
C ALA A 40 -4.83 -12.04 -17.01
N PHE A 41 -5.67 -11.09 -17.41
CA PHE A 41 -5.52 -9.69 -17.04
C PHE A 41 -5.86 -9.47 -15.55
N ILE A 42 -6.90 -10.13 -15.05
CA ILE A 42 -7.30 -10.06 -13.63
C ILE A 42 -6.18 -10.61 -12.74
N ASP A 43 -5.61 -11.77 -13.11
CA ASP A 43 -4.49 -12.39 -12.39
C ASP A 43 -3.26 -11.47 -12.37
N LEU A 44 -2.92 -10.88 -13.52
CA LEU A 44 -1.82 -9.92 -13.63
C LEU A 44 -2.06 -8.70 -12.72
N LEU A 45 -3.30 -8.24 -12.63
CA LEU A 45 -3.66 -7.08 -11.84
C LEU A 45 -3.63 -7.37 -10.34
N LEU A 46 -4.10 -8.54 -9.91
CA LEU A 46 -3.95 -9.04 -8.53
C LEU A 46 -2.48 -9.22 -8.15
N PHE A 47 -1.66 -9.72 -9.07
CA PHE A 47 -0.21 -9.80 -8.88
C PHE A 47 0.40 -8.41 -8.64
N TYR A 48 0.09 -7.42 -9.48
CA TYR A 48 0.58 -6.05 -9.27
C TYR A 48 0.05 -5.42 -7.98
N LEU A 49 -1.22 -5.64 -7.64
CA LEU A 49 -1.81 -5.16 -6.38
C LEU A 49 -1.04 -5.72 -5.19
N THR A 50 -0.76 -7.03 -5.21
CA THR A 50 -0.02 -7.74 -4.17
C THR A 50 1.42 -7.23 -4.08
N LEU A 51 2.13 -7.14 -5.22
CA LEU A 51 3.52 -6.67 -5.29
C LEU A 51 3.67 -5.24 -4.75
N VAL A 52 2.80 -4.32 -5.19
CA VAL A 52 2.81 -2.93 -4.74
C VAL A 52 2.40 -2.83 -3.27
N GLY A 53 1.43 -3.63 -2.81
CA GLY A 53 1.03 -3.70 -1.41
C GLY A 53 2.19 -4.11 -0.50
N TRP A 54 2.89 -5.21 -0.82
CA TRP A 54 4.07 -5.64 -0.08
C TRP A 54 5.19 -4.61 -0.11
N THR A 55 5.44 -3.99 -1.26
CA THR A 55 6.46 -2.94 -1.41
C THR A 55 6.13 -1.75 -0.50
N ASN A 56 4.87 -1.33 -0.46
CA ASN A 56 4.40 -0.24 0.38
C ASN A 56 4.61 -0.56 1.87
N LEU A 57 4.23 -1.76 2.32
CA LEU A 57 4.44 -2.21 3.69
C LEU A 57 5.92 -2.26 4.08
N LEU A 58 6.79 -2.74 3.19
CA LEU A 58 8.23 -2.80 3.40
C LEU A 58 8.83 -1.39 3.53
N PHE A 59 8.40 -0.44 2.68
CA PHE A 59 8.79 0.96 2.81
C PHE A 59 8.30 1.59 4.12
N GLY A 60 7.04 1.35 4.51
CA GLY A 60 6.51 1.83 5.78
C GLY A 60 7.29 1.31 6.98
N PHE A 61 7.62 0.01 6.99
CA PHE A 61 8.48 -0.60 8.01
C PHE A 61 9.86 0.06 8.08
N TRP A 62 10.49 0.34 6.94
CA TRP A 62 11.77 1.06 6.90
C TRP A 62 11.66 2.48 7.46
N VAL A 63 10.61 3.22 7.14
CA VAL A 63 10.38 4.56 7.69
C VAL A 63 10.26 4.53 9.21
N LEU A 64 9.58 3.53 9.77
CA LEU A 64 9.49 3.33 11.22
C LEU A 64 10.87 3.06 11.85
N ILE A 65 11.69 2.21 11.23
CA ILE A 65 13.06 1.96 11.70
C ILE A 65 13.90 3.24 11.68
N PHE A 66 13.88 3.99 10.56
CA PHE A 66 14.61 5.26 10.47
C PHE A 66 14.16 6.27 11.50
N SER A 67 12.86 6.33 11.79
CA SER A 67 12.31 7.18 12.84
C SER A 67 12.88 6.82 14.22
N LEU A 68 13.02 5.52 14.53
CA LEU A 68 13.57 5.04 15.79
C LEU A 68 15.08 5.33 15.90
N ILE A 69 15.83 5.20 14.79
CA ILE A 69 17.25 5.57 14.72
C ILE A 69 17.43 7.08 14.97
N VAL A 70 16.57 7.91 14.37
CA VAL A 70 16.61 9.38 14.56
C VAL A 70 16.30 9.74 16.02
N TYR A 71 15.34 9.04 16.65
CA TYR A 71 15.05 9.23 18.06
C TYR A 71 16.26 8.91 18.95
N ALA A 72 16.95 7.80 18.70
CA ALA A 72 18.15 7.42 19.47
C ALA A 72 19.31 8.43 19.31
N GLY A 73 19.45 9.07 18.14
CA GLY A 73 20.53 10.01 17.87
C GLY A 73 20.24 11.47 18.25
N ALA A 74 18.97 11.90 18.23
CA ALA A 74 18.60 13.32 18.39
C ALA A 74 17.60 13.58 19.53
N GLY A 75 17.03 12.54 20.16
CA GLY A 75 16.06 12.64 21.25
C GLY A 75 14.68 13.22 20.85
N ILE A 76 14.53 13.65 19.60
CA ILE A 76 13.29 14.22 19.07
C ILE A 76 12.58 13.16 18.25
N LEU A 77 11.42 12.71 18.73
CA LEU A 77 10.62 11.70 18.07
C LEU A 77 9.75 12.35 16.98
N PRO A 78 9.92 11.99 15.69
CA PRO A 78 9.12 12.57 14.61
C PRO A 78 7.74 11.91 14.54
N VAL A 79 6.90 12.17 15.55
CA VAL A 79 5.57 11.58 15.74
C VAL A 79 4.69 11.73 14.50
N SER A 80 4.75 12.89 13.82
CA SER A 80 3.95 13.15 12.62
C SER A 80 4.26 12.19 11.48
N GLU A 81 5.54 11.85 11.25
CA GLU A 81 5.94 10.92 10.19
C GLU A 81 5.52 9.48 10.53
N ILE A 82 5.63 9.09 11.81
CA ILE A 82 5.23 7.76 12.28
C ILE A 82 3.73 7.55 12.11
N VAL A 83 2.92 8.46 12.63
CA VAL A 83 1.44 8.34 12.60
C VAL A 83 0.97 8.29 11.14
N LEU A 84 1.51 9.15 10.29
CA LEU A 84 1.13 9.23 8.89
C LEU A 84 1.57 7.97 8.12
N THR A 85 2.69 7.36 8.48
CA THR A 85 3.13 6.06 7.93
C THR A 85 2.18 4.94 8.34
N ILE A 86 1.79 4.87 9.61
CA ILE A 86 0.84 3.86 10.12
C ILE A 86 -0.51 3.97 9.41
N ILE A 87 -1.04 5.19 9.26
CA ILE A 87 -2.32 5.43 8.55
C ILE A 87 -2.25 4.94 7.11
N ARG A 88 -1.14 5.19 6.40
CA ARG A 88 -0.96 4.72 5.01
C ARG A 88 -0.88 3.21 4.91
N MET A 89 -0.14 2.56 5.81
CA MET A 89 -0.07 1.09 5.87
C MET A 89 -1.44 0.48 6.19
N ALA A 90 -2.18 1.08 7.12
CA ALA A 90 -3.55 0.66 7.44
C ALA A 90 -4.48 0.79 6.23
N ALA A 91 -4.39 1.89 5.48
CA ALA A 91 -5.19 2.08 4.27
C ALA A 91 -4.91 1.01 3.20
N VAL A 92 -3.63 0.68 2.94
CA VAL A 92 -3.26 -0.40 2.01
C VAL A 92 -3.77 -1.75 2.51
N TYR A 93 -3.66 -2.03 3.80
CA TYR A 93 -4.15 -3.28 4.38
C TYR A 93 -5.68 -3.40 4.26
N THR A 94 -6.43 -2.35 4.59
CA THR A 94 -7.90 -2.34 4.46
C THR A 94 -8.34 -2.52 3.01
N LEU A 95 -7.70 -1.83 2.06
CA LEU A 95 -8.02 -2.00 0.64
C LEU A 95 -7.66 -3.40 0.13
N GLY A 96 -6.56 -3.98 0.61
CA GLY A 96 -6.18 -5.37 0.32
C GLY A 96 -7.23 -6.36 0.80
N LEU A 97 -7.76 -6.18 2.02
CA LEU A 97 -8.87 -7.00 2.52
C LEU A 97 -10.12 -6.89 1.63
N VAL A 98 -10.46 -5.68 1.16
CA VAL A 98 -11.57 -5.50 0.24
C VAL A 98 -11.32 -6.24 -1.08
N ALA A 99 -10.12 -6.15 -1.64
CA ALA A 99 -9.77 -6.88 -2.86
C ALA A 99 -9.91 -8.40 -2.68
N THR A 100 -9.43 -8.95 -1.56
CA THR A 100 -9.57 -10.38 -1.25
C THR A 100 -11.03 -10.80 -1.03
N ILE A 101 -11.86 -9.95 -0.42
CA ILE A 101 -13.30 -10.23 -0.28
C ILE A 101 -13.96 -10.27 -1.66
N VAL A 102 -13.66 -9.30 -2.53
CA VAL A 102 -14.19 -9.25 -3.91
C VAL A 102 -13.75 -10.48 -4.70
N GLU A 103 -12.49 -10.86 -4.62
CA GLU A 103 -11.95 -12.05 -5.26
C GLU A 103 -12.67 -13.33 -4.79
N ASN A 104 -12.86 -13.50 -3.48
CA ASN A 104 -13.57 -14.65 -2.93
C ASN A 104 -15.05 -14.69 -3.37
N ILE A 105 -15.70 -13.54 -3.53
CA ILE A 105 -17.08 -13.47 -4.03
C ILE A 105 -17.13 -13.86 -5.52
N LEU A 106 -16.17 -13.41 -6.31
CA LEU A 106 -16.09 -13.70 -7.75
C LEU A 106 -15.69 -15.15 -8.04
N SER A 107 -14.73 -15.69 -7.30
CA SER A 107 -14.21 -17.06 -7.47
C SER A 107 -15.06 -18.12 -6.78
N GLY A 108 -15.68 -17.79 -5.64
CA GLY A 108 -16.54 -18.68 -4.86
C GLY A 108 -17.91 -18.97 -5.50
N GLY A 109 -18.26 -18.25 -6.57
CA GLY A 109 -19.44 -18.51 -7.37
C GLY A 109 -20.75 -18.20 -6.64
N VAL A 110 -21.36 -17.07 -6.99
CA VAL A 110 -22.83 -17.03 -7.02
C VAL A 110 -23.26 -17.84 -8.24
N THR A 111 -23.38 -19.15 -8.07
CA THR A 111 -24.21 -19.97 -8.95
C THR A 111 -25.66 -19.60 -8.65
N ILE A 112 -26.20 -18.64 -9.37
CA ILE A 112 -27.64 -18.65 -9.67
C ILE A 112 -27.80 -19.73 -10.73
N GLY A 113 -28.18 -20.92 -10.28
CA GLY A 113 -28.51 -22.10 -11.08
C GLY A 113 -29.35 -23.04 -10.24
#